data_AF-A0A529LVX4-F1
#
_entry.id   AF-A0A529LVX4-F1
#
_cell.length_a   1.000
_cell.length_b   1.000
_cell.length_c   1.000
_cell.angle_alpha   90.00
_cell.angle_beta   90.00
_cell.angle_gamma   90.00
#
_symmetry.space_group_name_H-M   'P 1'
#
loop_
_entity.id
_entity.type
_entity.pdbx_description
1 polymer ?
#
loop_
_entity_poly.entity_id
_entity_poly.type
_entity_poly.pdbx_seq_one_letter_code
_entity_poly.pdbx_strand_id
1 'polypeptide(L)'
;QIGIVNAIIQHFGGQPQVWISLPFWNNFFLMIILIWIQTGFAMVILSSALRGIPEETLEAAVIDGANPFQIFWKIMVPQIWGTIAVVWTTITILVLKVFDIVLTMTNGQWNSQVLANLMFDWMFRGGGDFGRGATIAIIIMIAVIPIMVWNIRQANKETGEH
;
A
#
# COMPACT_ATOMS: atom_id res chain seq x y z
N GLN A 1 -17.35 18.19 -17.66
CA GLN A 1 -16.50 18.09 -16.45
C GLN A 1 -15.05 18.24 -16.84
N ILE A 2 -14.24 18.91 -16.00
CA ILE A 2 -12.83 19.21 -16.26
C ILE A 2 -11.97 18.04 -15.80
N GLY A 3 -11.06 17.55 -16.65
CA GLY A 3 -10.12 16.47 -16.31
C GLY A 3 -9.50 15.87 -17.57
N ILE A 4 -8.21 15.52 -17.50
CA ILE A 4 -7.44 15.01 -18.66
C ILE A 4 -8.11 13.77 -19.28
N VAL A 5 -8.62 12.85 -18.46
CA VAL A 5 -9.32 11.64 -18.93
C VAL A 5 -10.57 11.99 -19.74
N ASN A 6 -11.38 12.93 -19.25
CA ASN A 6 -12.55 13.40 -20.00
C ASN A 6 -12.16 14.22 -21.23
N ALA A 7 -11.04 14.93 -21.23
CA ALA A 7 -10.54 15.64 -22.40
C ALA A 7 -10.13 14.67 -23.53
N ILE A 8 -9.46 13.56 -23.18
CA ILE A 8 -9.10 12.50 -24.12
C ILE A 8 -10.36 11.84 -24.69
N ILE A 9 -11.32 11.44 -23.85
CA ILE A 9 -12.55 10.81 -24.33
C ILE A 9 -13.34 11.73 -25.27
N GLN A 10 -13.47 13.01 -24.92
CA GLN A 10 -14.16 13.97 -25.77
C GLN A 10 -13.42 14.21 -27.09
N HIS A 11 -12.09 14.17 -27.10
CA HIS A 11 -11.30 14.26 -28.33
C HIS A 11 -11.63 13.13 -29.32
N PHE A 12 -11.92 11.93 -28.80
CA PHE A 12 -12.35 10.77 -29.60
C PHE A 12 -13.88 10.68 -29.80
N GLY A 13 -14.63 11.75 -29.49
CA GLY A 13 -16.09 11.82 -29.71
C GLY A 13 -16.95 11.16 -28.64
N GLY A 14 -16.37 10.75 -27.50
CA GLY A 14 -17.12 10.18 -26.38
C GLY A 14 -17.74 11.23 -25.45
N GLN A 15 -18.73 10.81 -24.66
CA GLN A 15 -19.40 11.65 -23.67
C GLN A 15 -18.58 11.74 -22.36
N PRO A 16 -18.48 12.91 -21.71
CA PRO A 16 -17.76 13.06 -20.45
C PRO A 16 -18.43 12.26 -19.32
N GLN A 17 -17.63 11.54 -18.54
CA GLN A 17 -18.11 10.69 -17.44
C GLN A 17 -17.62 11.20 -16.09
N VAL A 18 -18.45 11.03 -15.06
CA VAL A 18 -18.06 11.28 -13.67
C VAL A 18 -17.43 10.02 -13.10
N TRP A 19 -16.15 9.82 -13.43
CA TRP A 19 -15.39 8.62 -13.13
C TRP A 19 -15.46 8.17 -11.66
N ILE A 20 -15.38 9.12 -10.74
CA ILE A 20 -15.41 8.85 -9.29
C ILE A 20 -16.78 8.36 -8.81
N SER A 21 -17.85 8.63 -9.56
CA SER A 21 -19.20 8.18 -9.22
C SER A 21 -19.50 6.77 -9.70
N LEU A 22 -18.67 6.20 -10.58
CA LEU A 22 -18.82 4.83 -11.09
C LEU A 22 -18.08 3.86 -10.15
N PRO A 23 -18.77 2.94 -9.45
CA PRO A 23 -18.17 2.15 -8.36
C PRO A 23 -16.88 1.40 -8.71
N PHE A 24 -16.81 0.82 -9.92
CA PHE A 24 -15.62 0.12 -10.39
C PHE A 24 -14.44 1.09 -10.59
N TRP A 25 -14.66 2.14 -11.38
CA TRP A 25 -13.63 3.13 -11.70
C TRP A 25 -13.17 3.91 -10.48
N ASN A 26 -14.09 4.21 -9.56
CA ASN A 26 -13.80 4.85 -8.29
C ASN A 26 -12.75 4.05 -7.49
N ASN A 27 -13.06 2.78 -7.19
CA ASN A 27 -12.16 1.92 -6.44
C ASN A 27 -10.83 1.69 -7.19
N PHE A 28 -10.88 1.55 -8.52
CA PHE A 28 -9.69 1.41 -9.35
C PHE A 28 -8.74 2.62 -9.25
N PHE A 29 -9.28 3.84 -9.32
CA PHE A 29 -8.46 5.06 -9.18
C PHE A 29 -7.91 5.22 -7.76
N LEU A 30 -8.69 4.91 -6.73
CA LEU A 30 -8.19 4.89 -5.35
C LEU A 30 -7.03 3.91 -5.18
N MET A 31 -7.12 2.71 -5.75
CA MET A 31 -6.03 1.72 -5.72
C MET A 31 -4.79 2.22 -6.44
N ILE A 32 -4.92 2.81 -7.64
CA ILE A 32 -3.77 3.35 -8.39
C ILE A 32 -3.06 4.44 -7.58
N ILE A 33 -3.80 5.38 -7.01
CA ILE A 33 -3.23 6.47 -6.22
C ILE A 33 -2.54 5.91 -4.98
N LEU A 34 -3.15 4.92 -4.31
CA LEU A 34 -2.54 4.28 -3.16
C LEU A 34 -1.26 3.56 -3.55
N ILE A 35 -1.25 2.79 -4.64
CA ILE A 35 -0.06 2.12 -5.17
C ILE A 35 1.04 3.15 -5.45
N TRP A 36 0.70 4.24 -6.15
CA TRP A 36 1.66 5.30 -6.47
C TRP A 36 2.35 5.88 -5.22
N ILE A 37 1.57 6.20 -4.18
CA ILE A 37 2.09 6.72 -2.92
C ILE A 37 2.97 5.67 -2.21
N GLN A 38 2.53 4.41 -2.16
CA GLN A 38 3.28 3.34 -1.49
C GLN A 38 4.52 2.91 -2.26
N THR A 39 4.56 3.04 -3.59
CA THR A 39 5.74 2.75 -4.40
C THR A 39 6.90 3.66 -4.01
N GLY A 40 6.65 4.95 -3.76
CA GLY A 40 7.71 5.87 -3.30
C GLY A 40 8.34 5.42 -1.97
N PHE A 41 7.51 5.03 -1.00
CA PHE A 41 7.96 4.48 0.28
C PHE A 41 8.78 3.19 0.12
N ALA A 42 8.23 2.21 -0.63
CA ALA A 42 8.89 0.94 -0.85
C ALA A 42 10.23 1.11 -1.57
N MET A 43 10.29 1.97 -2.59
CA MET A 43 11.50 2.21 -3.37
C MET A 43 12.65 2.74 -2.51
N VAL A 44 12.40 3.65 -1.57
CA VAL A 44 13.45 4.20 -0.69
C VAL A 44 14.06 3.10 0.17
N ILE A 45 13.23 2.30 0.83
CA ILE A 45 13.68 1.26 1.76
C ILE A 45 14.37 0.10 1.01
N LEU A 46 13.76 -0.37 -0.09
CA LEU A 46 14.33 -1.45 -0.88
C LEU A 46 15.65 -1.02 -1.55
N SER A 47 15.77 0.24 -1.98
CA SER A 47 17.03 0.76 -2.55
C SER A 47 18.16 0.76 -1.53
N SER A 48 17.89 1.10 -0.26
CA SER A 48 18.91 1.00 0.80
C SER A 48 19.32 -0.44 1.08
N ALA A 49 18.37 -1.37 1.11
CA ALA A 49 18.68 -2.79 1.33
C ALA A 49 19.50 -3.40 0.18
N LEU A 50 19.14 -3.07 -1.07
CA LEU A 50 19.89 -3.52 -2.25
C LEU A 50 21.34 -3.01 -2.27
N ARG A 51 21.60 -1.79 -1.77
CA ARG A 51 22.97 -1.26 -1.64
C ARG A 51 23.79 -1.95 -0.55
N GLY A 52 23.15 -2.68 0.37
CA GLY A 52 23.82 -3.46 1.39
C GLY A 52 24.34 -4.82 0.90
N ILE A 53 24.00 -5.22 -0.33
CA ILE A 53 24.45 -6.50 -0.91
C ILE A 53 25.95 -6.40 -1.25
N PRO A 54 26.81 -7.33 -0.74
CA PRO A 54 28.23 -7.34 -1.07
C PRO A 54 28.49 -7.54 -2.56
N GLU A 55 29.27 -6.66 -3.19
CA GLU A 55 29.59 -6.72 -4.63
C GLU A 55 30.27 -8.04 -5.01
N GLU A 56 31.10 -8.59 -4.12
CA GLU A 56 31.76 -9.90 -4.27
C GLU A 56 30.79 -11.06 -4.55
N THR A 57 29.60 -11.05 -3.93
CA THR A 57 28.58 -12.09 -4.21
C THR A 57 27.95 -11.95 -5.59
N LEU A 58 27.87 -10.73 -6.12
CA LEU A 58 27.36 -10.46 -7.46
C LEU A 58 28.42 -10.80 -8.52
N GLU A 59 29.67 -10.43 -8.28
CA GLU A 59 30.79 -10.75 -9.18
C GLU A 59 31.01 -12.26 -9.31
N ALA A 60 30.98 -13.00 -8.19
CA ALA A 60 31.08 -14.45 -8.20
C ALA A 60 29.96 -15.10 -9.05
N ALA A 61 28.72 -14.62 -8.92
CA ALA A 61 27.60 -15.12 -9.71
C ALA A 61 27.76 -14.85 -11.21
N VAL A 62 28.35 -13.71 -11.59
CA VAL A 62 28.65 -13.39 -12.99
C VAL A 62 29.77 -14.30 -13.53
N ILE A 63 30.79 -14.59 -12.73
CA ILE A 63 31.87 -15.55 -13.07
C ILE A 63 31.29 -16.95 -13.27
N ASP A 64 30.33 -17.36 -12.44
CA ASP A 64 29.59 -18.63 -12.56
C ASP A 64 28.61 -18.67 -13.75
N GLY A 65 28.52 -17.60 -14.55
CA GLY A 65 27.70 -17.53 -15.75
C GLY A 65 26.21 -17.29 -15.48
N ALA A 66 25.84 -16.79 -14.29
CA ALA A 66 24.46 -16.47 -13.98
C ALA A 66 23.96 -15.28 -14.82
N ASN A 67 22.76 -15.41 -15.38
CA ASN A 67 22.15 -14.30 -16.12
C ASN A 67 21.58 -13.22 -15.16
N PRO A 68 21.36 -11.97 -15.62
CA PRO A 68 20.88 -10.89 -14.74
C PRO A 68 19.54 -11.18 -14.04
N PHE A 69 18.63 -11.91 -14.70
CA PHE A 69 17.36 -12.31 -14.10
C PHE A 69 17.53 -13.35 -12.98
N GLN A 70 18.48 -14.27 -13.13
CA GLN A 70 18.85 -15.25 -12.11
C GLN A 70 19.53 -14.56 -10.93
N ILE A 71 20.44 -13.62 -11.18
CA ILE A 71 21.06 -12.81 -10.12
C ILE A 71 19.98 -12.07 -9.33
N PHE A 72 19.06 -11.39 -10.02
CA PHE A 72 17.97 -10.68 -9.35
C PHE A 72 17.09 -11.61 -8.49
N TRP A 73 16.51 -12.65 -9.08
CA TRP A 73 15.51 -13.47 -8.39
C TRP A 73 16.09 -14.51 -7.43
N LYS A 74 17.30 -15.03 -7.69
CA LYS A 74 17.92 -16.09 -6.87
C LYS A 74 18.95 -15.58 -5.88
N ILE A 75 19.48 -14.38 -6.06
CA ILE A 75 20.53 -13.83 -5.21
C ILE A 75 20.04 -12.57 -4.52
N MET A 76 19.69 -11.53 -5.28
CA MET A 76 19.31 -10.23 -4.69
C MET A 76 18.04 -10.34 -3.86
N VAL A 77 16.95 -10.86 -4.43
CA VAL A 77 15.64 -10.95 -3.75
C VAL A 77 15.71 -11.78 -2.45
N PRO A 78 16.32 -12.98 -2.42
CA PRO A 78 16.46 -13.75 -1.18
C PRO A 78 17.31 -13.05 -0.12
N GLN A 79 18.40 -12.36 -0.51
CA GLN A 79 19.26 -11.65 0.44
C GLN A 79 18.53 -10.50 1.16
N ILE A 80 17.66 -9.77 0.45
CA ILE A 80 16.88 -8.68 1.05
C ILE A 80 15.45 -9.09 1.46
N TRP A 81 15.17 -10.40 1.56
CA TRP A 81 13.83 -10.92 1.82
C TRP A 81 13.23 -10.41 3.13
N GLY A 82 14.07 -10.23 4.15
CA GLY A 82 13.66 -9.63 5.42
C GLY A 82 13.05 -8.24 5.20
N THR A 83 13.81 -7.35 4.57
CA THR A 83 13.35 -5.99 4.28
C THR A 83 12.11 -5.98 3.39
N ILE A 84 12.01 -6.87 2.39
CA ILE A 84 10.81 -7.03 1.57
C ILE A 84 9.60 -7.39 2.45
N ALA A 85 9.75 -8.33 3.38
CA ALA A 85 8.68 -8.74 4.28
C ALA A 85 8.25 -7.60 5.21
N VAL A 86 9.19 -6.80 5.72
CA VAL A 86 8.89 -5.60 6.53
C VAL A 86 8.10 -4.58 5.71
N VAL A 87 8.56 -4.20 4.52
CA VAL A 87 7.85 -3.25 3.64
C VAL A 87 6.45 -3.76 3.30
N TRP A 88 6.33 -5.04 2.93
CA TRP A 88 5.06 -5.66 2.57
C TRP A 88 4.05 -5.65 3.72
N THR A 89 4.49 -6.00 4.93
CA THR A 89 3.63 -5.98 6.12
C THR A 89 3.26 -4.55 6.53
N THR A 90 4.18 -3.59 6.46
CA THR A 90 3.88 -2.17 6.70
C THR A 90 2.82 -1.64 5.76
N ILE A 91 2.94 -1.94 4.46
CA ILE A 91 1.93 -1.55 3.46
C ILE A 91 0.58 -2.23 3.75
N THR A 92 0.59 -3.52 4.11
CA THR A 92 -0.62 -4.26 4.48
C THR A 92 -1.34 -3.62 5.67
N ILE A 93 -0.61 -3.26 6.73
CA ILE A 93 -1.15 -2.55 7.89
C ILE A 93 -1.78 -1.22 7.46
N LEU A 94 -1.11 -0.48 6.59
CA LEU A 94 -1.60 0.81 6.09
C LEU A 94 -2.92 0.64 5.32
N VAL A 95 -3.01 -0.35 4.45
CA VAL A 95 -4.22 -0.66 3.68
C VAL A 95 -5.39 -1.05 4.60
N LEU A 96 -5.14 -1.84 5.66
CA LEU A 96 -6.20 -2.27 6.58
C LEU A 96 -6.85 -1.11 7.36
N LYS A 97 -6.10 -0.06 7.64
CA LYS A 97 -6.59 1.16 8.28
C LYS A 97 -6.79 2.32 7.30
N VAL A 98 -6.87 2.04 6.00
CA VAL A 98 -6.97 3.08 4.97
C VAL A 98 -8.16 3.99 5.28
N PHE A 99 -7.90 5.28 5.36
CA PHE A 99 -8.88 6.28 5.76
C PHE A 99 -8.68 7.56 4.94
N ASP A 100 -7.46 8.08 4.95
CA ASP A 100 -7.11 9.39 4.39
C ASP A 100 -7.59 9.52 2.94
N ILE A 101 -7.21 8.59 2.08
CA ILE A 101 -7.60 8.63 0.67
C ILE A 101 -9.10 8.47 0.47
N VAL A 102 -9.76 7.60 1.25
CA VAL A 102 -11.21 7.36 1.12
C VAL A 102 -11.98 8.61 1.54
N LEU A 103 -11.63 9.20 2.68
CA LEU A 103 -12.23 10.41 3.21
C LEU A 103 -12.05 11.58 2.23
N THR A 104 -10.81 11.83 1.78
CA THR A 104 -10.48 13.00 0.95
C THR A 104 -11.06 12.90 -0.46
N MET A 105 -11.04 11.72 -1.07
CA MET A 105 -11.44 11.56 -2.47
C MET A 105 -12.95 11.34 -2.61
N THR A 106 -13.50 10.47 -1.77
CA THR A 106 -14.85 9.92 -1.98
C THR A 106 -15.78 10.11 -0.82
N ASN A 107 -15.22 10.41 0.34
CA ASN A 107 -15.95 10.47 1.58
C ASN A 107 -16.72 9.17 1.91
N GLY A 108 -16.25 8.02 1.43
CA GLY A 108 -16.93 6.73 1.57
C GLY A 108 -18.11 6.51 0.62
N GLN A 109 -18.38 7.42 -0.32
CA GLN A 109 -19.48 7.31 -1.28
C GLN A 109 -19.14 6.39 -2.46
N TRP A 110 -20.16 6.00 -3.23
CA TRP A 110 -20.00 5.18 -4.44
C TRP A 110 -19.29 3.84 -4.20
N ASN A 111 -19.67 3.16 -3.12
CA ASN A 111 -19.12 1.86 -2.68
C ASN A 111 -17.61 1.85 -2.42
N SER A 112 -17.05 2.94 -1.89
CA SER A 112 -15.66 3.01 -1.39
C SER A 112 -15.57 2.98 0.14
N GLN A 113 -16.67 2.71 0.85
CA GLN A 113 -16.73 2.80 2.31
C GLN A 113 -15.80 1.77 2.96
N VAL A 114 -15.00 2.24 3.92
CA VAL A 114 -14.06 1.44 4.72
C VAL A 114 -14.33 1.61 6.20
N LEU A 115 -13.90 0.65 7.03
CA LEU A 115 -14.17 0.66 8.48
C LEU A 115 -13.72 1.96 9.15
N ALA A 116 -12.53 2.45 8.81
CA ALA A 116 -12.00 3.68 9.38
C ALA A 116 -12.84 4.92 8.99
N ASN A 117 -13.37 4.98 7.76
CA ASN A 117 -14.26 6.06 7.35
C ASN A 117 -15.64 5.93 8.02
N LEU A 118 -16.15 4.71 8.17
CA LEU A 118 -17.40 4.44 8.89
C LEU A 118 -17.30 4.86 10.36
N MET A 119 -16.17 4.59 11.03
CA MET A 119 -15.88 5.08 12.38
C MET A 119 -15.96 6.60 12.44
N PHE A 120 -15.29 7.29 11.51
CA PHE A 120 -15.30 8.74 11.43
C PHE A 120 -16.70 9.30 11.19
N ASP A 121 -17.48 8.68 10.32
CA ASP A 121 -18.86 9.07 10.06
C ASP A 121 -19.71 8.98 11.34
N TRP A 122 -19.68 7.87 12.09
CA TRP A 122 -20.43 7.74 13.34
C TRP A 122 -20.01 8.76 14.42
N MET A 123 -18.71 9.00 14.56
CA MET A 123 -18.18 9.89 15.59
C MET A 123 -18.40 11.37 15.30
N PHE A 124 -18.31 11.80 14.04
CA PHE A 124 -18.24 13.23 13.70
C PHE A 124 -19.36 13.73 12.78
N ARG A 125 -20.01 12.86 12.00
CA ARG A 125 -21.04 13.26 11.02
C ARG A 125 -22.44 12.73 11.34
N GLY A 126 -22.53 11.59 11.99
CA GLY A 126 -23.76 10.88 12.34
C GLY A 126 -24.40 11.32 13.65
N GLY A 127 -24.02 12.49 14.19
CA GLY A 127 -24.58 13.03 15.43
C GLY A 127 -23.80 12.70 16.71
N GLY A 128 -22.57 12.16 16.61
CA GLY A 128 -21.69 11.97 17.77
C GLY A 128 -21.84 10.64 18.50
N ASP A 129 -22.11 9.55 17.77
CA ASP A 129 -22.18 8.21 18.39
C ASP A 129 -20.77 7.63 18.60
N PHE A 130 -20.15 8.07 19.70
CA PHE A 130 -18.83 7.60 20.13
C PHE A 130 -18.82 6.11 20.49
N GLY A 131 -19.96 5.52 20.88
CA GLY A 131 -20.05 4.10 21.24
C GLY A 131 -19.84 3.18 20.04
N ARG A 132 -20.52 3.48 18.93
CA ARG A 132 -20.32 2.78 17.66
C ARG A 132 -18.94 3.03 17.08
N GLY A 133 -18.48 4.28 17.13
CA GLY A 133 -17.11 4.65 16.73
C GLY A 133 -16.05 3.84 17.46
N ALA A 134 -16.13 3.77 18.79
CA ALA A 134 -15.18 3.01 19.61
C ALA A 134 -15.21 1.51 19.31
N THR A 135 -16.38 0.93 19.03
CA THR A 135 -16.50 -0.49 18.67
C THR A 135 -15.76 -0.78 17.36
N ILE A 136 -15.91 0.08 16.35
CA ILE A 136 -15.20 -0.07 15.08
C ILE A 136 -13.68 0.11 15.28
N ALA A 137 -13.26 1.06 16.12
CA ALA A 137 -11.84 1.24 16.45
C ALA A 137 -11.21 -0.03 17.06
N ILE A 138 -11.93 -0.70 17.97
CA ILE A 138 -11.49 -1.97 18.58
C ILE A 138 -11.37 -3.07 17.53
N ILE A 139 -12.32 -3.18 16.60
CA ILE A 139 -12.27 -4.17 15.51
C ILE A 139 -11.03 -3.95 14.63
N ILE A 140 -10.77 -2.69 14.23
CA ILE A 140 -9.58 -2.35 13.45
C ILE A 140 -8.31 -2.69 14.23
N MET A 141 -8.26 -2.37 15.53
CA MET A 141 -7.12 -2.68 16.39
C MET A 141 -6.85 -4.20 16.44
N ILE A 142 -7.88 -5.02 16.66
CA ILE A 142 -7.76 -6.48 16.69
C ILE A 142 -7.28 -7.03 15.34
N ALA A 143 -7.72 -6.44 14.21
CA ALA A 143 -7.27 -6.85 12.89
C ALA A 143 -5.80 -6.51 12.61
N VAL A 144 -5.32 -5.37 13.13
CA VAL A 144 -3.96 -4.87 12.87
C VAL A 144 -2.91 -5.50 13.79
N ILE A 145 -3.25 -5.82 15.04
CA ILE A 145 -2.31 -6.37 16.04
C ILE A 145 -1.52 -7.60 15.55
N PRO A 146 -2.14 -8.65 15.00
CA PRO A 146 -1.41 -9.85 14.57
C PRO A 146 -0.32 -9.54 13.54
N ILE A 147 -0.63 -8.64 12.60
CA ILE A 147 0.28 -8.25 11.53
C ILE A 147 1.41 -7.38 12.08
N MET A 148 1.12 -6.47 13.01
CA MET A 148 2.16 -5.69 13.71
C MET A 148 3.10 -6.58 14.52
N VAL A 149 2.57 -7.53 15.29
CA VAL A 149 3.39 -8.46 16.09
C VAL A 149 4.32 -9.26 15.17
N TRP A 150 3.83 -9.71 14.03
CA TRP A 150 4.64 -10.43 13.06
C TRP A 150 5.70 -9.51 12.40
N ASN A 151 5.33 -8.30 12.00
CA ASN A 151 6.26 -7.30 11.44
C ASN A 151 7.42 -7.00 12.41
N ILE A 152 7.12 -6.75 13.69
CA ILE A 152 8.14 -6.48 14.73
C ILE A 152 9.06 -7.69 14.91
N ARG A 153 8.50 -8.90 14.94
CA ARG A 153 9.30 -10.14 15.05
C ARG A 153 10.22 -10.33 13.85
N GLN A 154 9.78 -9.95 12.65
CA GLN A 154 10.59 -10.06 11.44
C GLN A 154 11.72 -9.02 11.46
N ALA A 155 11.40 -7.75 11.75
CA ALA A 155 12.37 -6.67 11.86
C ALA A 155 13.45 -6.96 12.92
N ASN A 156 13.08 -7.56 14.06
CA ASN A 156 14.04 -7.91 15.11
C ASN A 156 15.02 -9.03 14.71
N LYS A 157 14.64 -9.92 13.77
CA LYS A 157 15.56 -10.96 13.27
C LYS A 157 16.68 -10.35 12.43
N GLU A 158 16.37 -9.35 11.61
CA GLU A 158 17.35 -8.65 10.78
C GLU A 158 18.38 -7.89 11.61
N THR A 159 17.95 -7.22 12.69
CA THR A 159 18.88 -6.48 13.58
C THR A 159 19.74 -7.39 14.45
N GLY A 160 19.33 -8.64 14.67
CA GLY A 160 20.04 -9.61 15.52
C GLY A 160 21.09 -10.46 14.81
N GLU A 161 21.22 -10.34 13.48
CA GLU A 161 22.21 -11.06 12.66
C GLU A 161 23.49 -10.25 12.37
N HIS A 162 23.63 -9.06 12.98
CA HIS A 162 24.84 -8.23 12.98
C HIS A 162 25.55 -8.28 14.33
#